data_AF-A0A935S3J8-F1
#
_entry.id   AF-A0A935S3J8-F1
#
_cell.length_a   1.000
_cell.length_b   1.000
_cell.length_c   1.000
_cell.angle_alpha   90.00
_cell.angle_beta   90.00
_cell.angle_gamma   90.00
#
_symmetry.space_group_name_H-M   'P 1'
#
loop_
_entity.id
_entity.type
_entity.pdbx_description
1 polymer ?
#
loop_
_entity_poly.entity_id
_entity_poly.type
_entity_poly.pdbx_seq_one_letter_code
_entity_poly.pdbx_strand_id
1 'polypeptide(L)'
;MSKFLRLNIFFLFFLLHSFIINAKETPVGKTQPISFKENRGQIGDQFSKPRPDVLFTGNSGNLAFHLRNNGVSYQMSRVDKWKTIENEKERMQLHISAGQKIPEQTTIYRLDINWLGANANAKVQKHDQILGYDNYYTEVCPNGALGVLSYESIMYQNLYNGIDLKWYSKNGNLKYDYIVAPGADHKQIKLDIKGSRKIKHQY
;
A
#
# COMPACT_ATOMS: atom_id res chain seq x y z
N MET A 1 52.85 -11.31 -34.55
CA MET A 1 53.69 -11.85 -33.46
C MET A 1 53.93 -10.73 -32.44
N SER A 2 53.83 -11.08 -31.17
CA SER A 2 53.65 -10.21 -30.01
C SER A 2 54.84 -9.31 -29.64
N LYS A 3 54.56 -8.21 -28.94
CA LYS A 3 55.15 -7.85 -27.62
C LYS A 3 54.51 -6.54 -27.09
N PHE A 4 53.62 -6.65 -26.11
CA PHE A 4 53.87 -6.36 -24.68
C PHE A 4 54.06 -4.85 -24.38
N LEU A 5 52.98 -4.20 -23.95
CA LEU A 5 53.03 -2.93 -23.22
C LEU A 5 52.88 -3.25 -21.73
N ARG A 6 53.92 -2.99 -20.94
CA ARG A 6 53.87 -2.95 -19.48
C ARG A 6 53.63 -1.50 -19.05
N LEU A 7 52.72 -1.25 -18.11
CA LEU A 7 52.78 -0.06 -17.28
C LEU A 7 52.42 -0.40 -15.84
N ASN A 8 53.41 -0.26 -14.96
CA ASN A 8 53.29 -0.42 -13.52
C ASN A 8 52.89 0.92 -12.87
N ILE A 9 51.77 0.85 -12.15
CA ILE A 9 51.35 1.43 -10.87
C ILE A 9 52.26 2.46 -10.13
N PHE A 10 51.58 3.42 -9.48
CA PHE A 10 51.82 4.14 -8.20
C PHE A 10 52.26 5.62 -8.28
N PHE A 11 51.35 6.55 -7.93
CA PHE A 11 51.45 7.32 -6.67
C PHE A 11 50.13 7.99 -6.25
N LEU A 12 49.95 8.01 -4.92
CA LEU A 12 48.93 8.62 -4.07
C LEU A 12 48.85 10.15 -4.26
N PHE A 13 47.65 10.76 -4.09
CA PHE A 13 47.50 11.95 -3.25
C PHE A 13 46.09 12.02 -2.64
N PHE A 14 46.06 11.92 -1.32
CA PHE A 14 44.93 12.15 -0.43
C PHE A 14 44.74 13.67 -0.27
N LEU A 15 43.52 14.17 -0.41
CA LEU A 15 43.14 15.48 0.12
C LEU A 15 41.82 15.33 0.89
N LEU A 16 41.99 15.14 2.20
CA LEU A 16 40.96 15.35 3.21
C LEU A 16 40.49 16.80 3.14
N HIS A 17 39.23 17.01 2.75
CA HIS A 17 38.49 18.18 3.18
C HIS A 17 37.51 17.74 4.27
N SER A 18 37.79 18.18 5.49
CA SER A 18 36.94 18.09 6.66
C SER A 18 35.63 18.83 6.38
N PHE A 19 34.55 18.09 6.14
CA PHE A 19 33.21 18.63 6.23
C PHE A 19 32.81 18.71 7.70
N ILE A 20 32.66 19.95 8.18
CA ILE A 20 32.03 20.25 9.46
C ILE A 20 30.55 19.85 9.33
N ILE A 21 30.14 18.80 10.03
CA ILE A 21 28.74 18.39 10.15
C ILE A 21 28.08 19.34 11.14
N ASN A 22 27.41 20.37 10.61
CA ASN A 22 26.34 21.03 11.36
C ASN A 22 25.13 20.10 11.34
N ALA A 23 24.83 19.46 12.48
CA ALA A 23 23.60 18.72 12.68
C ALA A 23 22.41 19.70 12.71
N LYS A 24 21.88 20.05 11.52
CA LYS A 24 20.48 20.46 11.41
C LYS A 24 19.66 19.19 11.57
N GLU A 25 18.77 19.18 12.57
CA GLU A 25 17.73 18.17 12.70
C GLU A 25 17.07 17.97 11.32
N THR A 26 17.19 16.76 10.80
CA THR A 26 16.49 16.39 9.57
C THR A 26 15.01 16.33 9.93
N PRO A 27 14.12 17.09 9.24
CA PRO A 27 12.70 16.91 9.45
C PRO A 27 12.36 15.46 9.12
N VAL A 28 11.70 14.78 10.06
CA VAL A 28 11.13 13.43 9.89
C VAL A 28 10.60 13.28 8.47
N GLY A 29 11.14 12.30 7.72
CA GLY A 29 10.91 12.14 6.29
C GLY A 29 9.42 12.24 5.94
N LYS A 30 9.08 13.07 4.94
CA LYS A 30 7.72 13.19 4.43
C LYS A 30 7.20 11.81 4.07
N THR A 31 6.31 11.24 4.88
CA THR A 31 5.51 10.08 4.49
C THR A 31 4.70 10.50 3.26
N GLN A 32 4.90 9.80 2.14
CA GLN A 32 4.12 10.05 0.93
C GLN A 32 2.63 9.97 1.26
N PRO A 33 1.80 10.93 0.82
CA PRO A 33 0.37 10.88 1.07
C PRO A 33 -0.22 9.64 0.42
N ILE A 34 -1.14 9.00 1.12
CA ILE A 34 -1.85 7.82 0.61
C ILE A 34 -2.69 8.24 -0.59
N SER A 35 -2.62 7.44 -1.65
CA SER A 35 -3.49 7.57 -2.81
C SER A 35 -4.50 6.42 -2.86
N PHE A 36 -5.69 6.74 -3.35
CA PHE A 36 -6.77 5.79 -3.58
C PHE A 36 -6.82 5.47 -5.07
N LYS A 37 -6.26 4.32 -5.44
CA LYS A 37 -6.15 3.87 -6.81
C LYS A 37 -7.42 3.14 -7.23
N GLU A 38 -8.04 3.61 -8.30
CA GLU A 38 -9.28 3.02 -8.83
C GLU A 38 -9.04 1.59 -9.32
N ASN A 39 -9.97 0.68 -9.04
CA ASN A 39 -9.98 -0.64 -9.65
C ASN A 39 -10.63 -0.57 -11.04
N ARG A 40 -9.82 -0.68 -12.10
CA ARG A 40 -10.28 -0.82 -13.49
C ARG A 40 -10.16 -2.27 -14.00
N GLY A 41 -10.08 -3.23 -13.09
CA GLY A 41 -9.97 -4.66 -13.39
C GLY A 41 -8.60 -5.28 -13.08
N GLN A 42 -7.64 -4.50 -12.55
CA GLN A 42 -6.31 -5.00 -12.21
C GLN A 42 -6.24 -5.77 -10.89
N ILE A 43 -7.32 -5.77 -10.10
CA ILE A 43 -7.35 -6.41 -8.78
C ILE A 43 -8.02 -7.78 -8.87
N GLY A 44 -7.29 -8.80 -8.45
CA GLY A 44 -7.79 -10.17 -8.30
C GLY A 44 -7.49 -10.75 -6.92
N ASP A 45 -8.02 -11.94 -6.66
CA ASP A 45 -7.65 -12.72 -5.48
C ASP A 45 -6.38 -13.55 -5.71
N GLN A 46 -6.01 -14.39 -4.73
CA GLN A 46 -4.83 -15.25 -4.78
C GLN A 46 -4.87 -16.31 -5.90
N PHE A 47 -6.01 -16.51 -6.55
CA PHE A 47 -6.19 -17.42 -7.69
C PHE A 47 -6.39 -16.64 -9.00
N SER A 48 -5.99 -15.37 -9.02
CA SER A 48 -6.12 -14.47 -10.17
C SER A 48 -7.57 -14.25 -10.63
N LYS A 49 -8.56 -14.54 -9.77
CA LYS A 49 -9.97 -14.27 -10.07
C LYS A 49 -10.26 -12.77 -9.85
N PRO A 50 -10.87 -12.06 -10.82
CA PRO A 50 -11.17 -10.63 -10.68
C PRO A 50 -12.03 -10.31 -9.45
N ARG A 51 -11.76 -9.16 -8.83
CA ARG A 51 -12.46 -8.66 -7.64
C ARG A 51 -13.19 -7.35 -7.91
N PRO A 52 -14.32 -7.38 -8.64
CA PRO A 52 -15.09 -6.18 -8.97
C PRO A 52 -15.78 -5.55 -7.75
N ASP A 53 -15.87 -6.27 -6.63
CA ASP A 53 -16.35 -5.74 -5.36
C ASP A 53 -15.38 -4.72 -4.75
N VAL A 54 -14.08 -4.79 -5.08
CA VAL A 54 -13.07 -3.79 -4.71
C VAL A 54 -13.19 -2.62 -5.67
N LEU A 55 -13.41 -1.42 -5.15
CA LEU A 55 -13.53 -0.19 -5.93
C LEU A 55 -12.21 0.60 -5.94
N PHE A 56 -11.49 0.62 -4.81
CA PHE A 56 -10.22 1.32 -4.69
C PHE A 56 -9.23 0.53 -3.85
N THR A 57 -7.94 0.71 -4.12
CA THR A 57 -6.86 0.12 -3.33
C THR A 57 -5.79 1.17 -3.02
N GLY A 58 -5.01 0.92 -1.96
CA GLY A 58 -3.83 1.71 -1.67
C GLY A 58 -3.01 1.11 -0.54
N ASN A 59 -1.93 1.80 -0.16
CA ASN A 59 -1.04 1.37 0.91
C ASN A 59 -0.83 2.51 1.90
N SER A 60 -0.84 2.17 3.19
CA SER A 60 -0.44 3.02 4.31
C SER A 60 0.75 2.34 5.01
N GLY A 61 1.96 2.58 4.54
CA GLY A 61 3.14 1.80 4.96
C GLY A 61 3.01 0.33 4.53
N ASN A 62 3.06 -0.60 5.48
CA ASN A 62 2.90 -2.05 5.22
C ASN A 62 1.44 -2.53 5.23
N LEU A 63 0.48 -1.63 5.48
CA LEU A 63 -0.95 -1.91 5.41
C LEU A 63 -1.45 -1.67 3.99
N ALA A 64 -1.79 -2.74 3.29
CA ALA A 64 -2.62 -2.66 2.09
C ALA A 64 -4.09 -2.54 2.50
N PHE A 65 -4.82 -1.64 1.86
CA PHE A 65 -6.27 -1.52 2.05
C PHE A 65 -7.00 -1.61 0.71
N HIS A 66 -8.22 -2.14 0.77
CA HIS A 66 -9.13 -2.26 -0.36
C HIS A 66 -10.51 -1.75 0.05
N LEU A 67 -10.95 -0.63 -0.51
CA LEU A 67 -12.30 -0.12 -0.32
C LEU A 67 -13.24 -0.89 -1.24
N ARG A 68 -14.27 -1.50 -0.66
CA ARG A 68 -15.25 -2.33 -1.37
C ARG A 68 -16.61 -1.63 -1.41
N ASN A 69 -17.49 -2.07 -2.30
CA ASN A 69 -18.87 -1.58 -2.35
C ASN A 69 -19.69 -1.86 -1.08
N ASN A 70 -19.25 -2.80 -0.24
CA ASN A 70 -19.95 -3.24 0.97
C ASN A 70 -19.05 -3.25 2.23
N GLY A 71 -17.87 -2.63 2.18
CA GLY A 71 -16.95 -2.67 3.30
C GLY A 71 -15.53 -2.21 2.97
N VAL A 72 -14.61 -2.59 3.83
CA VAL A 72 -13.17 -2.40 3.63
C VAL A 72 -12.43 -3.68 3.99
N SER A 73 -11.36 -3.97 3.27
CA SER A 73 -10.43 -5.04 3.58
C SER A 73 -9.06 -4.47 3.88
N TYR A 74 -8.42 -4.99 4.91
CA TYR A 74 -7.07 -4.64 5.33
C TYR A 74 -6.18 -5.87 5.29
N GLN A 75 -4.98 -5.70 4.78
CA GLN A 75 -3.96 -6.74 4.77
C GLN A 75 -2.63 -6.17 5.25
N MET A 76 -2.05 -6.84 6.23
CA MET A 76 -0.73 -6.51 6.77
C MET A 76 0.14 -7.77 6.69
N SER A 77 1.43 -7.58 6.46
CA SER A 77 2.40 -8.67 6.54
C SER A 77 3.51 -8.34 7.53
N ARG A 78 4.02 -9.37 8.19
CA ARG A 78 5.20 -9.32 9.03
C ARG A 78 6.14 -10.45 8.63
N VAL A 79 7.40 -10.11 8.40
CA VAL A 79 8.45 -11.11 8.23
C VAL A 79 8.80 -11.64 9.63
N ASP A 80 8.52 -12.91 9.87
CA ASP A 80 8.77 -13.55 11.16
C ASP A 80 10.19 -14.09 11.25
N LYS A 81 10.74 -14.55 10.12
CA LYS A 81 12.10 -15.09 10.04
C LYS A 81 12.79 -14.62 8.77
N TRP A 82 14.03 -14.18 8.92
CA TRP A 82 14.91 -13.80 7.83
C TRP A 82 15.98 -14.88 7.65
N LYS A 83 16.34 -15.19 6.41
CA LYS A 83 17.48 -16.05 6.08
C LYS A 83 18.46 -15.35 5.15
N THR A 84 19.71 -15.78 5.18
CA THR A 84 20.72 -15.45 4.18
C THR A 84 20.89 -16.64 3.26
N ILE A 85 21.00 -16.42 1.95
CA ILE A 85 21.33 -17.49 1.01
C ILE A 85 22.85 -17.60 0.92
N GLU A 86 23.42 -18.64 1.52
CA GLU A 86 24.86 -18.88 1.53
C GLU A 86 25.37 -19.50 0.22
N ASN A 87 24.51 -20.26 -0.47
CA ASN A 87 24.86 -20.86 -1.75
C ASN A 87 24.97 -19.81 -2.86
N GLU A 88 26.14 -19.72 -3.49
CA GLU A 88 26.42 -18.73 -4.54
C GLU A 88 25.58 -18.93 -5.81
N LYS A 89 25.36 -20.19 -6.23
CA LYS A 89 24.53 -20.48 -7.41
C LYS A 89 23.08 -20.07 -7.19
N GLU A 90 22.53 -20.38 -6.01
CA GLU A 90 21.17 -19.99 -5.63
C GLU A 90 21.03 -18.46 -5.52
N ARG A 91 22.01 -17.76 -4.94
CA ARG A 91 22.05 -16.29 -4.90
C ARG A 91 22.03 -15.67 -6.29
N MET A 92 22.85 -16.18 -7.21
CA MET A 92 22.89 -15.66 -8.58
C MET A 92 21.57 -15.89 -9.31
N GLN A 93 20.94 -17.07 -9.16
CA GLN A 93 19.65 -17.36 -9.78
C GLN A 93 18.53 -16.42 -9.29
N LEU A 94 18.53 -16.11 -8.00
CA LEU A 94 17.52 -15.23 -7.38
C LEU A 94 17.91 -13.74 -7.42
N HIS A 95 19.05 -13.39 -8.03
CA HIS A 95 19.58 -12.02 -8.09
C HIS A 95 19.73 -11.36 -6.70
N ILE A 96 20.21 -12.12 -5.71
CA ILE A 96 20.39 -11.69 -4.32
C ILE A 96 21.88 -11.45 -4.04
N SER A 97 22.21 -10.31 -3.44
CA SER A 97 23.59 -9.98 -3.06
C SER A 97 24.10 -10.86 -1.91
N ALA A 98 25.42 -11.12 -1.86
CA ALA A 98 26.02 -11.82 -0.73
C ALA A 98 25.75 -11.07 0.60
N GLY A 99 25.28 -11.80 1.62
CA GLY A 99 24.91 -11.21 2.92
C GLY A 99 23.54 -10.53 2.96
N GLN A 100 22.82 -10.44 1.84
CA GLN A 100 21.45 -9.92 1.82
C GLN A 100 20.50 -10.91 2.49
N LYS A 101 19.74 -10.41 3.48
CA LYS A 101 18.67 -11.16 4.13
C LYS A 101 17.41 -11.13 3.30
N ILE A 102 16.75 -12.26 3.18
CA ILE A 102 15.43 -12.40 2.56
C ILE A 102 14.41 -12.98 3.53
N PRO A 103 13.11 -12.69 3.36
CA PRO A 103 12.06 -13.33 4.14
C PRO A 103 12.08 -14.85 3.93
N GLU A 104 12.24 -15.63 5.01
CA GLU A 104 12.06 -17.08 5.01
C GLU A 104 10.63 -17.44 5.41
N GLN A 105 10.07 -16.71 6.38
CA GLN A 105 8.73 -16.91 6.88
C GLN A 105 8.04 -15.56 7.04
N THR A 106 6.81 -15.47 6.53
CA THR A 106 5.98 -14.26 6.59
C THR A 106 4.58 -14.64 7.05
N THR A 107 4.09 -13.96 8.08
CA THR A 107 2.70 -14.04 8.49
C THR A 107 1.91 -12.90 7.82
N ILE A 108 0.77 -13.25 7.23
CA ILE A 108 -0.19 -12.31 6.67
C ILE A 108 -1.41 -12.25 7.57
N TYR A 109 -1.80 -11.04 7.99
CA TYR A 109 -3.02 -10.77 8.73
C TYR A 109 -4.01 -10.07 7.81
N ARG A 110 -5.24 -10.58 7.74
CA ARG A 110 -6.34 -9.97 6.99
C ARG A 110 -7.51 -9.65 7.91
N LEU A 111 -8.03 -8.44 7.79
CA LEU A 111 -9.22 -7.97 8.47
C LEU A 111 -10.23 -7.50 7.42
N ASP A 112 -11.43 -8.07 7.44
CA ASP A 112 -12.53 -7.66 6.58
C ASP A 112 -13.61 -7.00 7.46
N ILE A 113 -13.92 -5.74 7.17
CA ILE A 113 -15.03 -5.01 7.79
C ILE A 113 -16.15 -4.92 6.76
N ASN A 114 -17.33 -5.42 7.10
CA ASN A 114 -18.53 -5.34 6.27
C ASN A 114 -19.51 -4.36 6.90
N TRP A 115 -20.09 -3.48 6.07
CA TRP A 115 -21.13 -2.53 6.51
C TRP A 115 -22.50 -3.21 6.49
N LEU A 116 -23.10 -3.41 7.68
CA LEU A 116 -24.37 -4.10 7.83
C LEU A 116 -25.53 -3.13 7.66
N GLY A 117 -26.44 -3.43 6.73
CA GLY A 117 -27.60 -2.57 6.45
C GLY A 117 -27.25 -1.27 5.71
N ALA A 118 -26.01 -1.15 5.22
CA ALA A 118 -25.62 -0.04 4.36
C ALA A 118 -26.33 -0.12 3.00
N ASN A 119 -26.50 1.04 2.39
CA ASN A 119 -26.97 1.17 1.03
C ASN A 119 -25.95 0.52 0.06
N ALA A 120 -26.31 -0.63 -0.51
CA ALA A 120 -25.46 -1.34 -1.46
C ALA A 120 -25.17 -0.56 -2.75
N ASN A 121 -25.97 0.48 -3.03
CA ASN A 121 -25.83 1.37 -4.18
C ASN A 121 -25.37 2.78 -3.77
N ALA A 122 -24.69 2.91 -2.62
CA ALA A 122 -24.13 4.18 -2.18
C ALA A 122 -23.29 4.81 -3.31
N LYS A 123 -23.57 6.07 -3.63
CA LYS A 123 -22.86 6.77 -4.71
C LYS A 123 -21.44 7.07 -4.25
N VAL A 124 -20.46 6.54 -4.97
CA VAL A 124 -19.04 6.80 -4.66
C VAL A 124 -18.54 8.00 -5.45
N GLN A 125 -18.07 9.01 -4.72
CA GLN A 125 -17.43 10.20 -5.29
C GLN A 125 -15.92 10.12 -5.11
N LYS A 126 -15.21 10.54 -6.16
CA LYS A 126 -13.75 10.56 -6.25
C LYS A 126 -13.34 12.03 -6.20
N HIS A 127 -12.47 12.40 -5.27
CA HIS A 127 -12.08 13.79 -5.04
C HIS A 127 -10.58 13.94 -5.21
N ASP A 128 -10.17 15.10 -5.74
CA ASP A 128 -8.78 15.50 -5.89
C ASP A 128 -7.96 14.43 -6.65
N GLN A 129 -8.18 14.37 -7.97
CA GLN A 129 -7.44 13.45 -8.82
C GLN A 129 -5.94 13.80 -8.81
N ILE A 130 -5.12 12.79 -8.56
CA ILE A 130 -3.67 12.91 -8.62
C ILE A 130 -3.23 12.87 -10.09
N LEU A 131 -2.32 13.77 -10.46
CA LEU A 131 -1.80 13.87 -11.83
C LEU A 131 -1.08 12.57 -12.24
N GLY A 132 -1.35 12.11 -13.45
CA GLY A 132 -0.77 10.89 -14.02
C GLY A 132 -1.74 9.70 -13.97
N TYR A 133 -1.25 8.56 -14.43
CA TYR A 133 -1.99 7.30 -14.45
C TYR A 133 -1.01 6.13 -14.50
N ASP A 134 -1.51 4.95 -14.13
CA ASP A 134 -0.79 3.70 -14.26
C ASP A 134 -1.44 2.79 -15.30
N ASN A 135 -0.63 1.91 -15.90
CA ASN A 135 -1.09 0.81 -16.73
C ASN A 135 -0.64 -0.51 -16.09
N TYR A 136 -1.56 -1.47 -15.96
CA TYR A 136 -1.27 -2.78 -15.38
C TYR A 136 -1.43 -3.87 -16.43
N TYR A 137 -0.48 -4.79 -16.49
CA TYR A 137 -0.57 -6.03 -17.26
C TYR A 137 -0.23 -7.17 -16.29
N THR A 138 -1.26 -7.79 -15.73
CA THR A 138 -1.14 -8.88 -14.74
C THR A 138 -1.92 -10.10 -15.21
N GLU A 139 -1.79 -11.23 -14.51
CA GLU A 139 -2.62 -12.42 -14.80
C GLU A 139 -4.12 -12.14 -14.72
N VAL A 140 -4.53 -11.19 -13.88
CA VAL A 140 -5.93 -10.79 -13.70
C VAL A 140 -6.41 -9.92 -14.88
N CYS A 141 -5.52 -9.09 -15.43
CA CYS A 141 -5.81 -8.21 -16.57
C CYS A 141 -4.78 -8.39 -17.70
N PRO A 142 -4.77 -9.54 -18.40
CA PRO A 142 -3.77 -9.83 -19.42
C PRO A 142 -3.84 -8.87 -20.62
N ASN A 143 -5.03 -8.36 -20.93
CA ASN A 143 -5.26 -7.35 -21.98
C ASN A 143 -4.99 -5.91 -21.51
N GLY A 144 -4.53 -5.76 -20.26
CA GLY A 144 -4.23 -4.48 -19.65
C GLY A 144 -5.40 -3.86 -18.90
N ALA A 145 -5.11 -3.22 -17.76
CA ALA A 145 -5.95 -2.20 -17.15
C ALA A 145 -5.25 -0.86 -17.34
N LEU A 146 -5.71 -0.09 -18.32
CA LEU A 146 -5.04 1.13 -18.76
C LEU A 146 -5.68 2.38 -18.16
N GLY A 147 -4.87 3.43 -18.01
CA GLY A 147 -5.33 4.73 -17.53
C GLY A 147 -5.89 4.66 -16.12
N VAL A 148 -5.29 3.85 -15.25
CA VAL A 148 -5.71 3.71 -13.85
C VAL A 148 -5.36 4.99 -13.09
N LEU A 149 -6.39 5.72 -12.67
CA LEU A 149 -6.28 6.97 -11.96
C LEU A 149 -6.19 6.75 -10.44
N SER A 150 -5.62 7.74 -9.77
CA SER A 150 -5.54 7.80 -8.31
C SER A 150 -6.13 9.11 -7.80
N TYR A 151 -6.66 9.06 -6.58
CA TYR A 151 -7.38 10.18 -5.95
C TYR A 151 -6.85 10.40 -4.53
N GLU A 152 -6.95 11.61 -3.99
CA GLU A 152 -6.54 11.89 -2.60
C GLU A 152 -7.63 11.51 -1.57
N SER A 153 -8.91 11.49 -1.98
CA SER A 153 -9.99 11.03 -1.10
C SER A 153 -11.17 10.42 -1.85
N ILE A 154 -11.90 9.55 -1.14
CA ILE A 154 -13.08 8.83 -1.64
C ILE A 154 -14.24 9.05 -0.67
N MET A 155 -15.43 9.34 -1.19
CA MET A 155 -16.64 9.52 -0.38
C MET A 155 -17.74 8.56 -0.83
N TYR A 156 -18.23 7.73 0.08
CA TYR A 156 -19.45 6.96 -0.08
C TYR A 156 -20.62 7.81 0.42
N GLN A 157 -21.42 8.32 -0.51
CA GLN A 157 -22.57 9.16 -0.17
C GLN A 157 -23.79 8.33 0.20
N ASN A 158 -24.49 8.77 1.24
CA ASN A 158 -25.67 8.15 1.79
C ASN A 158 -25.45 6.64 1.98
N LEU A 159 -24.30 6.31 2.58
CA LEU A 159 -23.93 4.93 2.91
C LEU A 159 -24.94 4.35 3.89
N TYR A 160 -25.38 5.17 4.84
CA TYR A 160 -26.64 4.98 5.56
C TYR A 160 -27.51 6.22 5.33
N ASN A 161 -28.80 6.15 5.67
CA ASN A 161 -29.69 7.28 5.47
C ASN A 161 -29.21 8.51 6.26
N GLY A 162 -28.79 9.56 5.55
CA GLY A 162 -28.23 10.79 6.11
C GLY A 162 -26.80 10.66 6.65
N ILE A 163 -26.05 9.61 6.27
CA ILE A 163 -24.66 9.39 6.72
C ILE A 163 -23.77 9.08 5.53
N ASP A 164 -22.77 9.93 5.32
CA ASP A 164 -21.70 9.70 4.35
C ASP A 164 -20.47 9.07 5.04
N LEU A 165 -19.64 8.38 4.28
CA LEU A 165 -18.35 7.87 4.75
C LEU A 165 -17.22 8.38 3.84
N LYS A 166 -16.33 9.20 4.40
CA LYS A 166 -15.17 9.75 3.69
C LYS A 166 -13.90 9.03 4.10
N TRP A 167 -13.08 8.64 3.12
CA TRP A 167 -11.74 8.09 3.28
C TRP A 167 -10.70 9.08 2.75
N TYR A 168 -9.62 9.30 3.50
CA TYR A 168 -8.59 10.27 3.15
C TYR A 168 -7.23 9.95 3.82
N SER A 169 -6.19 10.66 3.39
CA SER A 169 -4.87 10.63 4.02
C SER A 169 -4.73 11.76 5.04
N LYS A 170 -4.23 11.46 6.25
CA LYS A 170 -3.79 12.48 7.22
C LYS A 170 -2.41 12.11 7.75
N ASN A 171 -1.42 12.95 7.50
CA ASN A 171 -0.02 12.71 7.90
C ASN A 171 0.49 11.33 7.43
N GLY A 172 0.19 10.93 6.20
CA GLY A 172 0.58 9.63 5.64
C GLY A 172 -0.16 8.42 6.22
N ASN A 173 -1.21 8.64 7.02
CA ASN A 173 -2.03 7.57 7.61
C ASN A 173 -3.42 7.54 6.98
N LEU A 174 -3.96 6.35 6.78
CA LEU A 174 -5.31 6.15 6.30
C LEU A 174 -6.30 6.57 7.39
N LYS A 175 -7.24 7.45 7.05
CA LYS A 175 -8.31 7.90 7.94
C LYS A 175 -9.66 7.76 7.26
N TYR A 176 -10.69 7.69 8.08
CA TYR A 176 -12.07 7.75 7.64
C TYR A 176 -12.91 8.50 8.66
N ASP A 177 -13.95 9.16 8.17
CA ASP A 177 -14.95 9.87 8.99
C ASP A 177 -16.36 9.48 8.52
N TYR A 178 -17.24 9.14 9.47
CA TYR A 178 -18.69 9.09 9.23
C TYR A 178 -19.26 10.49 9.42
N ILE A 179 -19.77 11.09 8.35
CA ILE A 179 -20.34 12.43 8.37
C ILE A 179 -21.85 12.27 8.55
N VAL A 180 -22.32 12.50 9.77
CA VAL A 180 -23.72 12.33 10.16
C VAL A 180 -24.45 13.65 9.99
N ALA A 181 -25.46 13.69 9.11
CA ALA A 181 -26.28 14.88 8.92
C ALA A 181 -27.14 15.17 10.17
N PRO A 182 -27.55 16.43 10.40
CA PRO A 182 -28.48 16.77 11.47
C PRO A 182 -29.74 15.88 11.42
N GLY A 183 -30.07 15.25 12.55
CA GLY A 183 -31.23 14.37 12.68
C GLY A 183 -31.06 12.94 12.13
N ALA A 184 -29.94 12.61 11.48
CA ALA A 184 -29.67 11.24 11.06
C ALA A 184 -29.32 10.34 12.27
N ASP A 185 -29.85 9.11 12.28
CA ASP A 185 -29.58 8.16 13.36
C ASP A 185 -28.23 7.47 13.17
N HIS A 186 -27.24 7.84 13.99
CA HIS A 186 -25.91 7.24 13.96
C HIS A 186 -25.88 5.74 14.33
N LYS A 187 -26.93 5.21 14.99
CA LYS A 187 -27.04 3.79 15.36
C LYS A 187 -27.27 2.87 14.16
N GLN A 188 -27.53 3.45 12.98
CA GLN A 188 -27.54 2.74 11.71
C GLN A 188 -26.16 2.14 11.37
N ILE A 189 -25.06 2.78 11.83
CA ILE A 189 -23.69 2.31 11.56
C ILE A 189 -23.45 1.00 12.30
N LYS A 190 -23.47 -0.11 11.56
CA LYS A 190 -23.24 -1.46 12.08
C LYS A 190 -22.16 -2.15 11.28
N LEU A 191 -21.21 -2.76 11.97
CA LEU A 191 -20.04 -3.39 11.35
C LEU A 191 -19.99 -4.87 11.71
N ASP A 192 -19.79 -5.72 10.71
CA ASP A 192 -19.36 -7.10 10.89
C ASP A 192 -17.86 -7.18 10.61
N ILE A 193 -17.08 -7.64 11.58
CA ILE A 193 -15.61 -7.67 11.50
C ILE A 193 -15.14 -9.12 11.50
N LYS A 194 -14.52 -9.54 10.40
CA LYS A 194 -14.00 -10.89 10.16
C LYS A 194 -12.49 -10.88 10.07
N GLY A 195 -11.85 -11.97 10.51
CA GLY A 195 -10.39 -12.16 10.48
C GLY A 195 -9.66 -11.69 11.75
N SER A 196 -10.36 -11.12 12.73
CA SER A 196 -9.79 -10.85 14.06
C SER A 196 -10.07 -12.02 15.02
N ARG A 197 -9.03 -12.53 15.71
CA ARG A 197 -9.21 -13.46 16.83
C ARG A 197 -9.62 -12.76 18.13
N LYS A 198 -9.53 -11.42 18.22
CA LYS A 198 -10.00 -10.54 19.31
C LYS A 198 -9.59 -9.09 19.02
N ILE A 199 -10.55 -8.15 18.97
CA ILE A 199 -10.27 -6.72 19.03
C ILE A 199 -10.43 -6.31 20.50
N LYS A 200 -9.34 -5.94 21.18
CA LYS A 200 -9.43 -5.24 22.46
C LYS A 200 -9.35 -3.74 22.18
N HIS A 201 -10.42 -3.01 22.51
CA HIS A 201 -10.34 -1.57 22.66
C HIS A 201 -9.50 -1.27 23.91
N GLN A 202 -8.37 -0.58 23.73
CA GLN A 202 -7.68 0.09 24.84
C GLN A 202 -8.08 1.56 24.76
N TYR A 203 -8.74 2.04 25.82
CA TYR A 203 -8.93 3.47 26.10
C TYR A 203 -7.65 4.03 26.73
#